data_AF-W5W7V8-F1
#
_entry.id   AF-W5W7V8-F1
#
_cell.length_a   1.000
_cell.length_b   1.000
_cell.length_c   1.000
_cell.angle_alpha   90.00
_cell.angle_beta   90.00
_cell.angle_gamma   90.00
#
_symmetry.space_group_name_H-M   'P 1'
#
loop_
_entity.id
_entity.type
_entity.pdbx_description
1 polymer ?
#
loop_
_entity_poly.entity_id
_entity_poly.type
_entity_poly.pdbx_seq_one_letter_code
_entity_poly.pdbx_strand_id
1 'polypeptide(L)'
;MDDQQLTALLRPFARASVPVLAVLAEGDPFGLRGRSLGAVSNIDGVDPSFLVRLGGLPDSLDGRLSRLTGLLTAVPGVDRAALSAAARGLLVCSIAAEQGAPSTEFRVRVLAGVLAGRDVDPTRADAEEDRVTAELTEALPDSLRRHGRYTVRAVAGTLWRLGRRVGTMVAEPRVPLPQRLLLRRTRAAAQQWIVANRQVQWDPRRQQ
;
A
#
# COMPACT_ATOMS: atom_id res chain seq x y z
N MET A 1 3.81 -0.80 -22.22
CA MET A 1 2.59 -0.70 -21.40
C MET A 1 1.91 0.61 -21.76
N ASP A 2 0.72 0.54 -22.34
CA ASP A 2 -0.10 1.72 -22.67
C ASP A 2 -0.85 2.26 -21.44
N ASP A 3 -1.68 3.30 -21.61
CA ASP A 3 -2.42 3.95 -20.51
C ASP A 3 -3.62 3.11 -20.04
N GLN A 4 -4.26 2.37 -20.95
CA GLN A 4 -5.36 1.47 -20.60
C GLN A 4 -4.87 0.31 -19.72
N GLN A 5 -3.76 -0.31 -20.11
CA GLN A 5 -3.07 -1.36 -19.35
C GLN A 5 -2.61 -0.83 -17.98
N LEU A 6 -2.12 0.40 -17.95
CA LEU A 6 -1.73 1.06 -16.70
C LEU A 6 -2.93 1.27 -15.76
N THR A 7 -4.05 1.79 -16.27
CA THR A 7 -5.28 1.97 -15.49
C THR A 7 -5.81 0.64 -14.97
N ALA A 8 -5.90 -0.38 -15.83
CA ALA A 8 -6.33 -1.73 -15.44
C ALA A 8 -5.42 -2.35 -14.37
N LEU A 9 -4.11 -2.05 -14.42
CA LEU A 9 -3.17 -2.49 -13.42
C LEU A 9 -3.33 -1.73 -12.09
N LEU A 10 -3.55 -0.41 -12.12
CA LEU A 10 -3.63 0.42 -10.92
C LEU A 10 -4.98 0.37 -10.18
N ARG A 11 -6.11 0.19 -10.89
CA ARG A 11 -7.45 0.21 -10.27
C ARG A 11 -7.61 -0.83 -9.15
N PRO A 12 -7.28 -2.12 -9.35
CA PRO A 12 -7.36 -3.09 -8.28
C PRO A 12 -6.42 -2.81 -7.12
N PHE A 13 -5.24 -2.25 -7.39
CA PHE A 13 -4.29 -1.83 -6.35
C PHE A 13 -4.87 -0.69 -5.50
N ALA A 14 -5.44 0.34 -6.13
CA ALA A 14 -6.03 1.47 -5.46
C ALA A 14 -7.20 1.04 -4.55
N ARG A 15 -8.04 0.10 -4.99
CA ARG A 15 -9.10 -0.48 -4.15
C ARG A 15 -8.56 -1.34 -3.02
N ALA A 16 -7.63 -2.24 -3.34
CA ALA A 16 -7.02 -3.13 -2.35
C ALA A 16 -6.19 -2.37 -1.29
N SER A 17 -5.71 -1.16 -1.60
CA SER A 17 -5.05 -0.31 -0.62
C SER A 17 -5.97 0.15 0.51
N VAL A 18 -7.29 0.26 0.29
CA VAL A 18 -8.24 0.75 1.28
C VAL A 18 -8.21 -0.11 2.56
N PRO A 19 -8.49 -1.42 2.51
CA PRO A 19 -8.47 -2.25 3.71
C PRO A 19 -7.07 -2.32 4.34
N VAL A 20 -6.00 -2.35 3.54
CA VAL A 20 -4.63 -2.37 4.08
C VAL A 20 -4.31 -1.10 4.87
N LEU A 21 -4.64 0.07 4.31
CA LEU A 21 -4.43 1.34 4.98
C LEU A 21 -5.34 1.48 6.20
N ALA A 22 -6.56 0.95 6.18
CA ALA A 22 -7.45 0.92 7.33
C ALA A 22 -6.82 0.11 8.49
N VAL A 23 -6.31 -1.10 8.22
CA VAL A 23 -5.60 -1.90 9.22
C VAL A 23 -4.40 -1.12 9.76
N LEU A 24 -3.56 -0.58 8.88
CA LEU A 24 -2.38 0.18 9.29
C LEU A 24 -2.70 1.54 9.91
N ALA A 25 -3.93 2.05 9.82
CA ALA A 25 -4.34 3.28 10.49
C ALA A 25 -4.63 3.04 11.98
N GLU A 26 -4.95 1.80 12.36
CA GLU A 26 -5.16 1.43 13.75
C GLU A 26 -3.89 1.65 14.59
N GLY A 27 -4.08 2.07 15.85
CA GLY A 27 -2.97 2.29 16.77
C GLY A 27 -2.21 1.01 17.11
N ASP A 28 -2.90 -0.13 17.15
CA ASP A 28 -2.32 -1.44 17.40
C ASP A 28 -2.79 -2.47 16.36
N PRO A 29 -2.32 -2.38 15.10
CA PRO A 29 -2.86 -3.14 13.96
C PRO A 29 -2.72 -4.67 14.10
N PHE A 30 -1.90 -5.13 15.05
CA PHE A 30 -1.60 -6.54 15.27
C PHE A 30 -1.97 -7.02 16.68
N GLY A 31 -2.51 -6.13 17.53
CA GLY A 31 -2.81 -6.44 18.93
C GLY A 31 -1.56 -6.80 19.73
N LEU A 32 -0.43 -6.13 19.47
CA LEU A 32 0.88 -6.41 20.06
C LEU A 32 1.25 -5.46 21.20
N ARG A 33 0.59 -4.31 21.34
CA ARG A 33 0.90 -3.35 22.40
C ARG A 33 0.60 -3.98 23.77
N GLY A 34 1.58 -3.89 24.67
CA GLY A 34 1.45 -4.36 26.06
C GLY A 34 1.41 -5.88 26.26
N ARG A 35 1.58 -6.70 25.21
CA ARG A 35 1.64 -8.17 25.36
C ARG A 35 3.05 -8.66 25.65
N SER A 36 3.20 -9.54 26.63
CA SER A 36 4.44 -10.27 26.88
C SER A 36 4.68 -11.28 25.76
N LEU A 37 5.91 -11.39 25.25
CA LEU A 37 6.27 -12.26 24.11
C LEU A 37 5.81 -13.71 24.27
N GLY A 38 5.73 -14.22 25.51
CA GLY A 38 5.25 -15.56 25.84
C GLY A 38 3.74 -15.77 25.66
N ALA A 39 2.92 -14.71 25.64
CA ALA A 39 1.48 -14.80 25.36
C ALA A 39 1.17 -14.72 23.85
N VAL A 40 2.19 -14.60 23.00
CA VAL A 40 2.08 -14.39 21.54
C VAL A 40 2.51 -15.61 20.74
N SER A 41 2.68 -16.76 21.40
CA SER A 41 2.83 -18.06 20.75
C SER A 41 1.57 -18.34 19.90
N ASN A 42 1.66 -18.03 18.60
CA ASN A 42 0.71 -18.22 17.49
C ASN A 42 0.43 -16.93 16.66
N ILE A 43 1.43 -16.10 16.39
CA ILE A 43 1.40 -15.22 15.20
C ILE A 43 2.07 -15.97 14.06
N ASP A 44 1.26 -16.66 13.25
CA ASP A 44 1.56 -17.36 11.99
C ASP A 44 3.01 -17.32 11.48
N GLY A 45 3.92 -18.05 12.14
CA GLY A 45 5.29 -18.25 11.66
C GLY A 45 6.15 -16.97 11.57
N VAL A 46 5.82 -15.93 12.34
CA VAL A 46 6.67 -14.72 12.46
C VAL A 46 7.61 -14.88 13.65
N ASP A 47 8.89 -14.67 13.41
CA ASP A 47 9.91 -14.77 14.44
C ASP A 47 9.64 -13.77 15.60
N PRO A 48 9.68 -14.21 16.88
CA PRO A 48 9.36 -13.39 18.04
C PRO A 48 10.15 -12.07 18.14
N SER A 49 11.38 -12.02 17.63
CA SER A 49 12.20 -10.79 17.61
C SER A 49 11.57 -9.68 16.76
N PHE A 50 10.78 -10.03 15.74
CA PHE A 50 10.03 -9.07 14.94
C PHE A 50 8.84 -8.49 15.71
N LEU A 51 8.22 -9.27 16.61
CA LEU A 51 7.03 -8.88 17.33
C LEU A 51 7.28 -7.68 18.26
N VAL A 52 8.42 -7.64 18.95
CA VAL A 52 8.82 -6.48 19.77
C VAL A 52 8.89 -5.21 18.90
N ARG A 53 9.49 -5.33 17.70
CA ARG A 53 9.67 -4.20 16.79
C ARG A 53 8.38 -3.75 16.13
N LEU A 54 7.40 -4.65 16.03
CA LEU A 54 6.04 -4.39 15.52
C LEU A 54 5.12 -3.80 16.59
N GLY A 55 5.29 -4.16 17.87
CA GLY A 55 4.58 -3.51 18.98
C GLY A 55 4.95 -2.04 19.16
N GLY A 56 6.18 -1.66 18.78
CA GLY A 56 6.68 -0.28 18.77
C GLY A 56 6.52 0.45 17.44
N LEU A 57 5.49 0.13 16.65
CA LEU A 57 5.21 0.86 15.41
C LEU A 57 4.87 2.34 15.71
N PRO A 58 5.37 3.30 14.89
CA PRO A 58 5.06 4.72 15.08
C PRO A 58 3.57 5.04 15.02
N ASP A 59 3.16 6.21 15.53
CA ASP A 59 1.76 6.62 15.46
C ASP A 59 1.36 7.18 14.09
N SER A 60 2.31 7.67 13.30
CA SER A 60 2.05 8.11 11.94
C SER A 60 2.02 6.94 10.95
N LEU A 61 1.06 6.97 10.02
CA LEU A 61 0.92 5.96 8.98
C LEU A 61 2.21 5.78 8.14
N ASP A 62 2.87 6.89 7.77
CA ASP A 62 4.17 6.86 7.10
C ASP A 62 5.23 6.13 7.92
N GLY A 63 5.29 6.42 9.22
CA GLY A 63 6.23 5.81 10.14
C GLY A 63 5.96 4.31 10.25
N ARG A 64 4.69 3.91 10.30
CA ARG A 64 4.28 2.50 10.30
C ARG A 64 4.63 1.80 9.01
N LEU A 65 4.27 2.37 7.86
CA LEU A 65 4.62 1.83 6.55
C LEU A 65 6.13 1.66 6.42
N SER A 66 6.91 2.70 6.75
CA SER A 66 8.37 2.64 6.69
C SER A 66 8.98 1.60 7.64
N ARG A 67 8.46 1.48 8.85
CA ARG A 67 8.98 0.53 9.84
C ARG A 67 8.60 -0.90 9.48
N LEU A 68 7.33 -1.15 9.16
CA LEU A 68 6.83 -2.47 8.76
C LEU A 68 7.59 -2.99 7.53
N THR A 69 7.69 -2.18 6.48
CA THR A 69 8.38 -2.60 5.24
C THR A 69 9.88 -2.78 5.45
N GLY A 70 10.51 -1.94 6.28
CA GLY A 70 11.91 -2.12 6.67
C GLY A 70 12.15 -3.39 7.51
N LEU A 71 11.15 -3.85 8.27
CA LEU A 71 11.19 -5.13 8.96
C LEU A 71 11.04 -6.29 7.97
N LEU A 72 10.02 -6.24 7.12
CA LEU A 72 9.75 -7.31 6.16
C LEU A 72 10.90 -7.52 5.16
N THR A 73 11.57 -6.45 4.72
CA THR A 73 12.72 -6.53 3.81
C THR A 73 13.99 -7.10 4.44
N ALA A 74 14.06 -7.17 5.78
CA ALA A 74 15.14 -7.82 6.49
C ALA A 74 15.00 -9.36 6.51
N VAL A 75 13.83 -9.89 6.18
CA VAL A 75 13.58 -11.33 6.09
C VAL A 75 14.25 -11.88 4.82
N PRO A 76 15.11 -12.91 4.92
CA PRO A 76 15.71 -13.55 3.75
C PRO A 76 14.66 -14.11 2.78
N GLY A 77 14.94 -14.02 1.47
CA GLY A 77 14.04 -14.54 0.42
C GLY A 77 12.83 -13.67 0.07
N VAL A 78 12.65 -12.54 0.77
CA VAL A 78 11.60 -11.58 0.44
C VAL A 78 11.98 -10.71 -0.76
N ASP A 79 11.05 -10.57 -1.70
CA ASP A 79 11.16 -9.63 -2.82
C ASP A 79 11.10 -8.18 -2.31
N ARG A 80 12.29 -7.60 -2.11
CA ARG A 80 12.44 -6.23 -1.58
C ARG A 80 11.89 -5.18 -2.54
N ALA A 81 12.01 -5.40 -3.84
CA ALA A 81 11.52 -4.48 -4.87
C ALA A 81 9.99 -4.43 -4.83
N ALA A 82 9.33 -5.59 -4.78
CA ALA A 82 7.89 -5.66 -4.62
C ALA A 82 7.42 -4.95 -3.34
N LEU A 83 8.02 -5.23 -2.18
CA LEU A 83 7.61 -4.56 -0.93
C LEU A 83 7.85 -3.05 -0.95
N SER A 84 8.96 -2.60 -1.56
CA SER A 84 9.25 -1.18 -1.74
C SER A 84 8.19 -0.51 -2.63
N ALA A 85 7.83 -1.15 -3.74
CA ALA A 85 6.79 -0.69 -4.66
C ALA A 85 5.42 -0.62 -3.97
N ALA A 86 5.05 -1.64 -3.18
CA ALA A 86 3.84 -1.65 -2.38
C ALA A 86 3.81 -0.48 -1.39
N ALA A 87 4.91 -0.27 -0.64
CA ALA A 87 5.02 0.80 0.35
C ALA A 87 4.81 2.18 -0.28
N ARG A 88 5.42 2.43 -1.44
CA ARG A 88 5.29 3.68 -2.20
C ARG A 88 3.87 3.87 -2.70
N GLY A 89 3.26 2.85 -3.30
CA GLY A 89 1.88 2.94 -3.78
C GLY A 89 0.87 3.16 -2.65
N LEU A 90 1.03 2.48 -1.52
CA LEU A 90 0.19 2.70 -0.34
C LEU A 90 0.32 4.13 0.22
N LEU A 91 1.54 4.66 0.26
CA LEU A 91 1.80 6.03 0.67
C LEU A 91 1.11 7.04 -0.25
N VAL A 92 1.17 6.81 -1.56
CA VAL A 92 0.47 7.66 -2.53
C VAL A 92 -1.04 7.61 -2.30
N CYS A 93 -1.61 6.42 -2.11
CA CYS A 93 -3.04 6.25 -1.80
C CYS A 93 -3.44 6.94 -0.50
N SER A 94 -2.60 6.90 0.54
CA SER A 94 -2.91 7.55 1.82
C SER A 94 -2.91 9.06 1.68
N ILE A 95 -1.92 9.64 1.00
CA ILE A 95 -1.85 11.09 0.74
C ILE A 95 -3.06 11.54 -0.10
N ALA A 96 -3.44 10.77 -1.12
CA ALA A 96 -4.63 11.07 -1.92
C ALA A 96 -5.91 11.09 -1.07
N ALA A 97 -6.05 10.15 -0.13
CA ALA A 97 -7.17 10.11 0.80
C ALA A 97 -7.17 11.29 1.80
N GLU A 98 -6.00 11.66 2.34
CA GLU A 98 -5.82 12.81 3.25
C GLU A 98 -6.25 14.14 2.59
N GLN A 99 -6.09 14.27 1.27
CA GLN A 99 -6.39 15.49 0.52
C GLN A 99 -7.86 15.61 0.07
N GLY A 100 -8.76 14.77 0.61
CA GLY A 100 -10.21 14.93 0.44
C GLY A 100 -10.78 14.36 -0.86
N ALA A 101 -9.99 13.59 -1.62
CA ALA A 101 -10.44 12.93 -2.85
C ALA A 101 -10.26 11.40 -2.73
N PRO A 102 -11.13 10.70 -1.97
CA PRO A 102 -10.94 9.30 -1.63
C PRO A 102 -11.27 8.34 -2.77
N SER A 103 -11.76 8.81 -3.92
CA SER A 103 -12.21 7.96 -5.01
C SER A 103 -11.08 7.09 -5.56
N THR A 104 -11.44 5.89 -6.01
CA THR A 104 -10.50 4.99 -6.69
C THR A 104 -9.86 5.70 -7.87
N GLU A 105 -10.65 6.48 -8.60
CA GLU A 105 -10.25 7.18 -9.81
C GLU A 105 -9.14 8.18 -9.54
N PHE A 106 -9.30 8.99 -8.49
CA PHE A 106 -8.29 9.97 -8.11
C PHE A 106 -6.99 9.30 -7.68
N ARG A 107 -7.08 8.21 -6.89
CA ARG A 107 -5.88 7.45 -6.48
C ARG A 107 -5.15 6.86 -7.67
N VAL A 108 -5.86 6.31 -8.65
CA VAL A 108 -5.27 5.77 -9.88
C VAL A 108 -4.49 6.83 -10.64
N ARG A 109 -5.08 8.01 -10.79
CA ARG A 109 -4.44 9.14 -11.49
C ARG A 109 -3.18 9.61 -10.76
N VAL A 110 -3.22 9.76 -9.43
CA VAL A 110 -2.04 10.13 -8.62
C VAL A 110 -0.98 9.01 -8.67
N LEU A 111 -1.37 7.75 -8.58
CA LEU A 111 -0.44 6.61 -8.71
C LEU A 111 0.27 6.61 -10.07
N ALA A 112 -0.47 6.80 -11.16
CA ALA A 112 0.08 6.89 -12.51
C ALA A 112 1.06 8.07 -12.61
N GLY A 113 0.67 9.23 -12.10
CA GLY A 113 1.49 10.44 -12.13
C GLY A 113 2.79 10.31 -11.34
N VAL A 114 2.71 9.74 -10.14
CA VAL A 114 3.85 9.66 -9.20
C VAL A 114 4.77 8.48 -9.50
N LEU A 115 4.21 7.32 -9.85
CA LEU A 115 5.00 6.10 -10.04
C LEU A 115 5.45 5.88 -11.48
N ALA A 116 4.69 6.37 -12.47
CA ALA A 116 4.98 6.19 -13.88
C ALA A 116 5.17 7.51 -14.66
N GLY A 117 4.98 8.67 -14.03
CA GLY A 117 5.10 9.97 -14.72
C GLY A 117 4.04 10.19 -15.79
N ARG A 118 2.87 9.54 -15.67
CA ARG A 118 1.79 9.58 -16.68
C ARG A 118 0.50 10.11 -16.08
N ASP A 119 -0.24 10.89 -16.84
CA ASP A 119 -1.61 11.27 -16.52
C ASP A 119 -2.57 10.41 -17.35
N VAL A 120 -3.44 9.63 -16.69
CA VAL A 120 -4.29 8.62 -17.34
C VAL A 120 -5.75 8.85 -17.03
N ASP A 121 -6.63 8.43 -17.94
CA ASP A 121 -8.07 8.34 -17.67
C ASP A 121 -8.34 7.20 -16.67
N PRO A 122 -8.85 7.51 -15.47
CA PRO A 122 -9.06 6.51 -14.44
C PRO A 122 -10.43 5.83 -14.53
N THR A 123 -11.35 6.30 -15.37
CA THR A 123 -12.76 5.84 -15.40
C THR A 123 -12.95 4.46 -16.00
N ARG A 124 -11.95 3.99 -16.75
CA ARG A 124 -11.99 2.70 -17.43
C ARG A 124 -11.84 1.56 -16.44
N ALA A 125 -12.97 1.07 -15.95
CA ALA A 125 -13.05 -0.16 -15.16
C ALA A 125 -12.88 -1.40 -16.05
N ASP A 126 -12.20 -2.39 -15.51
CA ASP A 126 -12.11 -3.72 -16.10
C ASP A 126 -13.19 -4.61 -15.46
N ALA A 127 -13.82 -5.49 -16.22
CA ALA A 127 -14.78 -6.47 -15.68
C ALA A 127 -14.14 -7.34 -14.59
N GLU A 128 -12.81 -7.52 -14.65
CA GLU A 128 -12.07 -8.34 -13.70
C GLU A 128 -11.56 -7.59 -12.46
N GLU A 129 -11.86 -6.30 -12.35
CA GLU A 129 -11.36 -5.47 -11.26
C GLU A 129 -11.73 -6.03 -9.87
N ASP A 130 -12.98 -6.46 -9.70
CA ASP A 130 -13.49 -7.02 -8.45
C ASP A 130 -12.78 -8.32 -8.07
N ARG A 131 -12.65 -9.24 -9.04
CA ARG A 131 -11.98 -10.55 -8.84
C ARG A 131 -10.53 -10.33 -8.43
N VAL A 132 -9.82 -9.46 -9.14
CA VAL A 132 -8.42 -9.14 -8.86
C VAL A 132 -8.26 -8.44 -7.51
N THR A 133 -9.13 -7.49 -7.15
CA THR A 133 -9.07 -6.84 -5.84
C THR A 133 -9.28 -7.85 -4.70
N ALA A 134 -10.21 -8.80 -4.86
CA ALA A 134 -10.43 -9.86 -3.90
C ALA A 134 -9.17 -10.74 -3.75
N GLU A 135 -8.55 -11.17 -4.85
CA GLU A 135 -7.31 -11.97 -4.83
C GLU A 135 -6.13 -11.25 -4.17
N LEU A 136 -5.98 -9.94 -4.42
CA LEU A 136 -4.92 -9.15 -3.81
C LEU A 136 -5.05 -9.15 -2.28
N THR A 137 -6.29 -9.07 -1.78
CA THR A 137 -6.59 -8.84 -0.36
C THR A 137 -7.04 -10.08 0.40
N GLU A 138 -7.21 -11.24 -0.24
CA GLU A 138 -7.83 -12.46 0.33
C GLU A 138 -7.30 -12.88 1.71
N ALA A 139 -6.02 -12.62 2.00
CA ALA A 139 -5.40 -13.02 3.26
C ALA A 139 -5.93 -12.21 4.46
N LEU A 140 -6.40 -10.98 4.22
CA LEU A 140 -6.93 -10.11 5.27
C LEU A 140 -8.26 -10.65 5.85
N PRO A 141 -9.34 -10.85 5.06
CA PRO A 141 -10.58 -11.41 5.58
C PRO A 141 -10.39 -12.86 6.05
N ASP A 142 -9.51 -13.64 5.41
CA ASP A 142 -9.21 -14.99 5.87
C ASP A 142 -8.57 -15.02 7.26
N SER A 143 -7.58 -14.14 7.50
CA SER A 143 -6.99 -13.94 8.83
C SER A 143 -8.02 -13.56 9.88
N LEU A 144 -8.91 -12.62 9.53
CA LEU A 144 -9.96 -12.18 10.45
C LEU A 144 -10.90 -13.33 10.82
N ARG A 145 -11.30 -14.17 9.86
CA ARG A 145 -12.14 -15.36 10.12
C ARG A 145 -11.44 -16.40 10.98
N ARG A 146 -10.15 -16.66 10.73
CA ARG A 146 -9.40 -17.72 11.42
C ARG A 146 -8.91 -17.31 12.81
N HIS A 147 -8.56 -16.04 12.99
CA HIS A 147 -7.86 -15.57 14.19
C HIS A 147 -8.59 -14.45 14.94
N GLY A 148 -9.71 -13.93 14.42
CA GLY A 148 -10.41 -12.78 15.00
C GLY A 148 -9.65 -11.45 14.90
N ARG A 149 -8.53 -11.43 14.18
CA ARG A 149 -7.65 -10.26 14.00
C ARG A 149 -6.84 -10.36 12.71
N TYR A 150 -6.27 -9.24 12.27
CA TYR A 150 -5.29 -9.22 11.19
C TYR A 150 -3.92 -9.68 11.69
N THR A 151 -3.35 -10.70 11.06
CA THR A 151 -1.99 -11.18 11.38
C THR A 151 -0.96 -10.46 10.53
N VAL A 152 0.28 -10.39 11.06
CA VAL A 152 1.43 -9.84 10.35
C VAL A 152 1.67 -10.58 9.03
N ARG A 153 1.47 -11.90 9.02
CA ARG A 153 1.57 -12.74 7.82
C ARG A 153 0.56 -12.35 6.76
N ALA A 154 -0.70 -12.13 7.13
CA ALA A 154 -1.75 -11.73 6.21
C ALA A 154 -1.47 -10.36 5.59
N VAL A 155 -1.04 -9.40 6.39
CA VAL A 155 -0.63 -8.07 5.89
C VAL A 155 0.60 -8.19 4.99
N ALA A 156 1.64 -8.92 5.40
CA ALA A 156 2.84 -9.11 4.60
C ALA A 156 2.56 -9.79 3.25
N GLY A 157 1.75 -10.84 3.23
CA GLY A 157 1.34 -11.53 2.00
C GLY A 157 0.54 -10.61 1.07
N THR A 158 -0.35 -9.79 1.63
CA THR A 158 -1.10 -8.77 0.88
C THR A 158 -0.16 -7.70 0.30
N LEU A 159 0.79 -7.18 1.10
CA LEU A 159 1.80 -6.23 0.65
C LEU A 159 2.65 -6.80 -0.49
N TRP A 160 3.04 -8.07 -0.40
CA TRP A 160 3.81 -8.73 -1.45
C TRP A 160 3.01 -8.83 -2.76
N ARG A 161 1.73 -9.24 -2.70
CA ARG A 161 0.85 -9.30 -3.89
C ARG A 161 0.65 -7.93 -4.52
N LEU A 162 0.36 -6.92 -3.70
CA LEU A 162 0.26 -5.53 -4.15
C LEU A 162 1.55 -5.06 -4.81
N GLY A 163 2.69 -5.35 -4.18
CA GLY A 163 4.01 -5.01 -4.64
C GLY A 163 4.36 -5.61 -5.98
N ARG A 164 4.13 -6.91 -6.18
CA ARG A 164 4.37 -7.58 -7.47
C ARG A 164 3.52 -6.99 -8.58
N ARG A 165 2.29 -6.56 -8.27
CA ARG A 165 1.40 -5.95 -9.27
C ARG A 165 1.98 -4.65 -9.80
N VAL A 166 2.41 -3.73 -8.92
CA VAL A 166 2.90 -2.41 -9.34
C VAL A 166 4.41 -2.34 -9.57
N GLY A 167 5.16 -3.34 -9.13
CA GLY A 167 6.62 -3.39 -9.24
C GLY A 167 7.12 -3.39 -10.69
N THR A 168 6.30 -3.84 -11.64
CA THR A 168 6.58 -3.76 -13.08
C THR A 168 6.63 -2.32 -13.60
N MET A 169 6.01 -1.37 -12.91
CA MET A 169 5.98 0.04 -13.27
C MET A 169 6.99 0.88 -12.50
N VAL A 170 7.28 0.48 -11.26
CA VAL A 170 8.06 1.26 -10.32
C VAL A 170 9.53 1.12 -10.69
N ALA A 171 10.10 2.15 -11.31
CA ALA A 171 11.53 2.19 -11.53
C ALA A 171 12.28 2.12 -10.19
N GLU A 172 13.20 1.17 -10.09
CA GLU A 172 14.18 1.13 -9.02
C GLU A 172 15.11 2.36 -9.14
N PRO A 173 15.41 3.05 -8.04
CA PRO A 173 16.35 4.16 -8.09
C PRO A 173 17.73 3.64 -8.51
N ARG A 174 18.39 4.37 -9.42
CA ARG A 174 19.75 4.04 -9.91
C ARG A 174 20.77 3.91 -8.76
N VAL A 175 20.51 4.56 -7.64
CA VAL A 175 21.29 4.46 -6.40
C VAL A 175 20.38 3.90 -5.30
N PRO A 176 20.79 2.86 -4.57
CA PRO A 176 20.04 2.34 -3.44
C PRO A 176 19.82 3.44 -2.40
N LEU A 177 18.56 3.75 -2.11
CA LEU A 177 18.20 4.73 -1.08
C LEU A 177 17.65 4.03 0.16
N PRO A 178 17.97 4.52 1.37
CA PRO A 178 17.24 4.14 2.58
C PRO A 178 15.74 4.31 2.38
N GLN A 179 14.95 3.32 2.81
CA GLN A 179 13.50 3.31 2.60
C GLN A 179 12.79 4.56 3.12
N ARG A 180 13.24 5.12 4.24
CA ARG A 180 12.73 6.39 4.79
C ARG A 180 12.88 7.56 3.80
N LEU A 181 14.01 7.65 3.11
CA LEU A 181 14.26 8.70 2.12
C LEU A 181 13.43 8.48 0.86
N LEU A 182 13.27 7.23 0.42
CA LEU A 182 12.43 6.88 -0.72
C LEU A 182 10.95 7.25 -0.48
N LEU A 183 10.43 6.94 0.71
CA LEU A 183 9.07 7.32 1.11
C LEU A 183 8.91 8.83 1.26
N ARG A 184 9.89 9.54 1.83
CA ARG A 184 9.88 11.01 1.88
C ARG A 184 9.83 11.64 0.48
N ARG A 185 10.65 11.16 -0.46
CA ARG A 185 10.63 11.62 -1.86
C ARG A 185 9.29 11.31 -2.53
N THR A 186 8.75 10.13 -2.30
CA THR A 186 7.44 9.72 -2.85
C THR A 186 6.32 10.62 -2.30
N ARG A 187 6.34 10.96 -1.01
CA ARG A 187 5.39 11.91 -0.41
C ARG A 187 5.48 13.29 -1.08
N ALA A 188 6.69 13.84 -1.19
CA ALA A 188 6.89 15.15 -1.82
C ALA A 188 6.38 15.15 -3.27
N ALA A 189 6.69 14.11 -4.04
CA ALA A 189 6.21 13.97 -5.41
C ALA A 189 4.67 13.86 -5.48
N ALA A 190 4.05 13.10 -4.59
CA ALA A 190 2.58 12.99 -4.54
C ALA A 190 1.91 14.30 -4.17
N GLN A 191 2.41 15.02 -3.17
CA GLN A 191 1.88 16.33 -2.78
C GLN A 191 2.03 17.35 -3.91
N GLN A 192 3.20 17.41 -4.54
CA GLN A 192 3.45 18.30 -5.68
C GLN A 192 2.55 17.97 -6.86
N TRP A 193 2.42 16.69 -7.21
CA TRP A 193 1.56 16.25 -8.30
C TRP A 193 0.10 16.60 -8.04
N ILE A 194 -0.40 16.35 -6.82
CA ILE A 194 -1.78 16.69 -6.44
C ILE A 194 -2.02 18.19 -6.53
N VAL A 195 -1.10 19.03 -6.02
CA VAL A 195 -1.23 20.49 -6.09
C VAL A 195 -1.23 20.97 -7.54
N ALA A 196 -0.31 20.47 -8.38
CA ALA A 196 -0.21 20.84 -9.78
C ALA A 196 -1.45 20.43 -10.60
N ASN A 197 -2.08 19.31 -10.25
CA ASN A 197 -3.22 18.74 -10.98
C ASN A 197 -4.58 19.00 -10.31
N ARG A 198 -4.60 19.80 -9.22
CA ARG A 198 -5.82 20.09 -8.43
C ARG A 198 -6.89 20.83 -9.23
N GLN A 199 -6.47 21.68 -10.17
CA GLN A 199 -7.36 22.49 -11.01
C GLN A 199 -7.95 21.70 -12.19
N VAL A 200 -7.39 20.54 -12.52
CA VAL A 200 -8.07 19.55 -13.36
C VAL A 200 -9.04 18.79 -12.45
N GLN A 201 -10.00 19.55 -11.93
CA GLN A 201 -11.06 19.08 -11.06
C GLN A 201 -11.87 18.08 -11.89
N TRP A 202 -11.57 16.81 -11.70
CA TRP A 202 -12.30 15.73 -12.34
C TRP A 202 -13.75 15.83 -11.86
N ASP A 203 -14.62 16.27 -12.77
CA ASP A 203 -16.06 16.36 -12.58
C ASP A 203 -16.67 15.08 -13.15
N PRO A 204 -17.05 14.10 -12.31
CA PRO A 204 -17.68 12.86 -12.77
C PRO A 204 -18.98 13.09 -13.55
N ARG A 205 -19.55 14.29 -13.51
CA ARG A 205 -20.85 14.62 -14.12
C ARG A 205 -20.74 15.27 -15.50
N ARG A 206 -19.54 15.58 -16.00
CA ARG A 206 -19.36 16.22 -17.33
C ARG A 206 -19.34 15.26 -18.52
N GLN A 207 -19.60 13.96 -18.30
CA GLN A 207 -19.68 12.95 -19.37
C GLN A 207 -20.96 12.09 -19.30
N GLN A 208 -22.10 12.71 -18.95
CA GLN A 208 -23.42 12.15 -19.27
C GLN A 208 -23.97 12.81 -20.53
#